data_AF-A0A2H6A647-F1
#
_entry.id   AF-A0A2H6A647-F1
#
_cell.length_a   1.000
_cell.length_b   1.000
_cell.length_c   1.000
_cell.angle_alpha   90.00
_cell.angle_beta   90.00
_cell.angle_gamma   90.00
#
_symmetry.space_group_name_H-M   'P 1'
#
loop_
_entity.id
_entity.type
_entity.pdbx_description
1 polymer ?
#
loop_
_entity_poly.entity_id
_entity_poly.type
_entity_poly.pdbx_seq_one_letter_code
_entity_poly.pdbx_strand_id
1 'polypeptide(L)'
;MGRIPLNGGSTTGAPDAATAVEERQVSCGGRSYVLRRFPDKLVAVYDASGKLLAGWPLTAIWPDLPLSEQTEEQLCANIRRSLQPY
;
A
#
# COMPACT_ATOMS: atom_id res chain seq x y z
N MET A 1 29.14 -41.91 -0.77
CA MET A 1 29.04 -40.87 0.28
C MET A 1 29.06 -39.53 -0.41
N GLY A 2 27.94 -38.81 -0.41
CA GLY A 2 27.82 -37.50 -1.07
C GLY A 2 26.37 -37.06 -0.96
N ARG A 3 26.03 -36.31 0.09
CA ARG A 3 24.68 -35.82 0.36
C ARG A 3 24.53 -34.45 -0.32
N ILE A 4 23.65 -34.35 -1.30
CA ILE A 4 23.22 -33.07 -1.89
C ILE A 4 22.03 -32.59 -1.04
N PRO A 5 22.10 -31.43 -0.35
CA PRO A 5 20.91 -30.87 0.26
C PRO A 5 20.02 -30.26 -0.83
N LEU A 6 18.88 -30.92 -1.08
CA LEU A 6 17.74 -30.35 -1.80
C LEU A 6 17.16 -29.22 -0.94
N ASN A 7 17.65 -28.00 -1.12
CA ASN A 7 16.94 -26.81 -0.67
C ASN A 7 15.72 -26.62 -1.59
N GLY A 8 14.62 -27.29 -1.23
CA GLY A 8 13.29 -27.01 -1.73
C GLY A 8 12.79 -25.70 -1.11
N GLY A 9 13.06 -24.60 -1.80
CA GLY A 9 12.62 -23.26 -1.41
C GLY A 9 12.01 -22.53 -2.61
N SER A 10 11.12 -23.18 -3.34
CA SER A 10 10.27 -22.48 -4.32
C SER A 10 8.95 -22.15 -3.64
N THR A 11 8.99 -21.18 -2.73
CA THR A 11 7.76 -20.46 -2.36
C THR A 11 7.24 -19.88 -3.66
N THR A 12 6.09 -20.37 -4.12
CA THR A 12 5.32 -19.76 -5.18
C THR A 12 4.99 -18.34 -4.72
N GLY A 13 5.82 -17.38 -5.10
CA GLY A 13 5.51 -15.97 -4.98
C GLY A 13 4.24 -15.75 -5.79
N ALA A 14 3.16 -15.39 -5.10
CA ALA A 14 2.01 -14.80 -5.75
C ALA A 14 2.50 -13.75 -6.75
N PRO A 15 1.88 -13.61 -7.94
CA PRO A 15 2.31 -12.64 -8.94
C PRO A 15 2.46 -11.30 -8.23
N ASP A 16 3.70 -10.80 -8.19
CA ASP A 16 4.09 -9.63 -7.42
C ASP A 16 3.15 -8.50 -7.81
N ALA A 17 2.24 -8.18 -6.90
CA ALA A 17 1.20 -7.19 -7.09
C ALA A 17 1.88 -5.84 -7.17
N ALA A 18 2.36 -5.45 -8.36
CA ALA A 18 3.08 -4.22 -8.67
C ALA A 18 3.95 -3.74 -7.50
N THR A 19 5.23 -4.13 -7.45
CA THR A 19 6.12 -3.77 -6.34
C THR A 19 5.98 -2.29 -5.99
N ALA A 20 5.42 -2.00 -4.80
CA ALA A 20 5.25 -0.63 -4.35
C ALA A 20 6.63 0.00 -4.18
N VAL A 21 6.83 1.19 -4.72
CA VAL A 21 8.09 1.94 -4.56
C VAL A 21 8.19 2.57 -3.17
N GLU A 22 7.04 2.76 -2.50
CA GLU A 22 6.97 3.29 -1.16
C GLU A 22 5.76 2.69 -0.44
N GLU A 23 5.94 2.31 0.82
CA GLU A 23 4.86 1.88 1.71
C GLU A 23 4.91 2.71 2.99
N ARG A 24 3.76 3.18 3.45
CA ARG A 24 3.64 3.91 4.71
C ARG A 24 2.40 3.49 5.47
N GLN A 25 2.57 3.14 6.75
CA GLN A 25 1.46 2.94 7.66
C GLN A 25 1.08 4.26 8.33
N VAL A 26 -0.22 4.53 8.45
CA VAL A 26 -0.77 5.69 9.15
C VAL A 26 -1.94 5.28 10.02
N SER A 27 -2.12 5.96 11.16
CA SER A 27 -3.28 5.75 12.03
C SER A 27 -4.24 6.95 11.95
N CYS A 28 -5.42 6.74 11.40
CA CYS A 28 -6.44 7.78 11.25
C CYS A 28 -7.68 7.43 12.06
N GLY A 29 -8.00 8.24 13.08
CA GLY A 29 -9.22 8.08 13.88
C GLY A 29 -9.35 6.71 14.57
N GLY A 30 -8.24 6.14 15.04
CA GLY A 30 -8.20 4.82 15.69
C GLY A 30 -8.18 3.62 14.75
N ARG A 31 -8.07 3.83 13.43
CA ARG A 31 -7.88 2.78 12.42
C ARG A 31 -6.51 2.90 11.77
N SER A 32 -5.85 1.77 11.57
CA SER A 32 -4.57 1.71 10.84
C SER A 32 -4.80 1.43 9.37
N TYR A 33 -4.13 2.21 8.52
CA TYR A 33 -4.16 2.08 7.07
C TYR A 33 -2.73 1.89 6.56
N VAL A 34 -2.60 1.09 5.51
CA VAL A 34 -1.34 0.90 4.79
C VAL A 34 -1.47 1.56 3.44
N LEU A 35 -0.65 2.56 3.17
CA LEU A 35 -0.59 3.24 1.89
C LEU A 35 0.55 2.67 1.08
N ARG A 36 0.30 2.38 -0.19
CA ARG A 36 1.33 1.98 -1.15
C ARG A 36 1.34 2.93 -2.31
N ARG A 37 2.51 3.47 -2.64
CA ARG A 37 2.74 4.25 -3.85
C ARG A 37 3.45 3.37 -4.88
N PHE A 38 3.01 3.46 -6.12
CA PHE A 38 3.50 2.69 -7.25
C PHE A 38 4.39 3.57 -8.17
N PRO A 39 5.20 2.98 -9.06
CA PRO A 39 6.08 3.76 -9.95
C PRO A 39 5.31 4.75 -10.85
N ASP A 40 4.06 4.44 -11.20
CA ASP A 40 3.15 5.33 -11.94
C ASP A 40 2.56 6.47 -11.08
N LYS A 41 3.11 6.71 -9.88
CA LYS A 41 2.67 7.72 -8.91
C LYS A 41 1.28 7.49 -8.33
N LEU A 42 0.64 6.39 -8.71
CA LEU A 42 -0.63 5.95 -8.14
C LEU A 42 -0.44 5.59 -6.67
N VAL A 43 -1.47 5.85 -5.88
CA VAL A 43 -1.54 5.46 -4.47
C VAL A 43 -2.71 4.50 -4.28
N ALA A 44 -2.50 3.44 -3.51
CA ALA A 44 -3.56 2.60 -3.00
C ALA A 44 -3.55 2.59 -1.47
N VAL A 45 -4.75 2.50 -0.91
CA VAL A 45 -5.01 2.46 0.53
C VAL A 45 -5.55 1.08 0.86
N TYR A 46 -4.89 0.43 1.80
CA TYR A 46 -5.24 -0.87 2.33
C TYR A 46 -5.60 -0.75 3.82
N ASP A 47 -6.45 -1.64 4.29
CA ASP A 47 -6.66 -1.88 5.72
C ASP A 47 -5.43 -2.57 6.33
N ALA A 48 -5.33 -2.59 7.67
CA ALA A 48 -4.32 -3.35 8.41
C ALA A 48 -4.28 -4.85 8.02
N SER A 49 -5.40 -5.41 7.56
CA SER A 49 -5.50 -6.80 7.10
C SER A 49 -4.97 -7.03 5.67
N GLY A 50 -4.51 -5.98 4.98
CA GLY A 50 -4.07 -6.05 3.58
C GLY A 50 -5.21 -6.00 2.55
N LYS A 51 -6.45 -5.74 2.98
CA LYS A 51 -7.59 -5.56 2.07
C LYS A 51 -7.50 -4.18 1.39
N LEU A 52 -7.58 -4.14 0.05
CA LEU A 52 -7.70 -2.88 -0.69
C LEU A 52 -9.01 -2.15 -0.33
N LEU A 53 -8.89 -0.92 0.14
CA LEU A 53 -10.01 -0.04 0.49
C LEU A 53 -10.24 1.02 -0.58
N ALA A 54 -9.17 1.62 -1.10
CA ALA A 54 -9.23 2.57 -2.20
C ALA A 54 -8.00 2.42 -3.10
N GLY A 55 -8.20 2.51 -4.40
CA GLY A 55 -7.14 2.63 -5.39
C GLY A 55 -7.59 3.58 -6.48
N TRP A 56 -6.90 3.58 -7.63
CA TRP A 56 -7.40 4.30 -8.79
C TRP A 56 -8.81 3.79 -9.18
N PRO A 57 -9.79 4.65 -9.53
CA PRO A 57 -9.68 6.11 -9.69
C PRO A 57 -9.94 6.93 -8.41
N LEU A 58 -10.31 6.31 -7.29
CA LEU A 58 -10.65 7.00 -6.03
C LEU A 58 -9.48 7.80 -5.44
N THR A 59 -8.25 7.40 -5.73
CA THR A 59 -7.02 8.08 -5.29
C THR A 59 -6.43 9.01 -6.35
N ALA A 60 -7.11 9.23 -7.49
CA ALA A 60 -6.59 10.08 -8.57
C ALA A 60 -6.40 11.56 -8.17
N ILE A 61 -7.12 12.01 -7.14
CA ILE A 61 -7.04 13.38 -6.60
C ILE A 61 -5.92 13.58 -5.57
N TRP A 62 -5.16 12.51 -5.26
CA TRP A 62 -4.08 12.59 -4.29
C TRP A 62 -2.91 13.40 -4.84
N PRO A 63 -2.17 14.12 -3.99
CA PRO A 63 -1.00 14.86 -4.42
C PRO A 63 0.08 13.91 -4.94
N ASP A 64 0.80 14.34 -5.99
CA ASP A 64 1.99 13.65 -6.51
C ASP A 64 3.23 13.89 -5.62
N LEU A 65 3.07 13.67 -4.33
CA LEU A 65 4.15 13.77 -3.34
C LEU A 65 4.44 12.39 -2.78
N PRO A 66 5.70 12.08 -2.44
CA PRO A 66 6.00 10.87 -1.69
C PRO A 66 5.21 10.86 -0.38
N LEU A 67 4.82 9.66 0.02
CA LEU A 67 4.09 9.40 1.26
C LEU A 67 4.91 9.90 2.44
N SER A 68 6.25 9.81 2.39
CA SER A 68 7.14 10.28 3.46
C SER A 68 7.15 11.80 3.66
N GLU A 69 6.87 12.61 2.63
CA GLU A 69 6.84 14.08 2.73
C GLU A 69 5.48 14.63 3.20
N GLN A 70 4.45 13.78 3.26
CA GLN A 70 3.14 14.18 3.74
C GLN A 70 3.03 13.99 5.26
N THR A 71 2.34 14.89 5.95
CA THR A 71 2.02 14.69 7.37
C THR A 71 0.94 13.62 7.52
N GLU A 72 0.86 12.98 8.69
CA GLU A 72 -0.21 12.01 8.97
C GLU A 72 -1.60 12.64 8.80
N GLU A 73 -1.76 13.91 9.20
CA GLU A 73 -3.00 14.66 9.02
C GLU A 73 -3.40 14.80 7.54
N GLN A 74 -2.45 15.11 6.65
CA GLN A 74 -2.71 15.18 5.21
C GLN A 74 -3.08 13.81 4.64
N LEU A 75 -2.35 12.77 5.02
CA LEU A 75 -2.65 11.39 4.60
C LEU A 75 -4.06 10.99 5.07
N CYS A 76 -4.40 11.26 6.32
CA CYS A 76 -5.72 10.98 6.86
C CYS A 76 -6.84 11.77 6.16
N ALA A 77 -6.60 13.05 5.82
CA ALA A 77 -7.54 13.84 5.05
C ALA A 77 -7.78 13.24 3.65
N ASN A 78 -6.71 12.80 2.98
CA ASN A 78 -6.80 12.16 1.66
C ASN A 78 -7.53 10.80 1.72
N ILE A 79 -7.20 9.95 2.71
CA ILE A 79 -7.91 8.68 2.96
C ILE A 79 -9.39 8.94 3.19
N ARG A 80 -9.70 9.88 4.09
CA ARG A 80 -11.10 10.22 4.40
C ARG A 80 -11.83 10.60 3.13
N ARG A 81 -11.29 11.52 2.32
CA ARG A 81 -11.89 11.97 1.06
C ARG A 81 -12.11 10.84 0.06
N SER A 82 -11.15 9.92 -0.09
CA SER A 82 -11.27 8.79 -1.02
C SER A 82 -12.23 7.68 -0.56
N LEU A 83 -12.48 7.58 0.74
CA LEU A 83 -13.37 6.57 1.32
C LEU A 83 -14.77 7.10 1.67
N GLN A 84 -15.05 8.40 1.46
CA GLN A 84 -16.41 8.90 1.65
C GLN A 84 -17.31 8.34 0.54
N PRO A 85 -18.48 7.75 0.87
CA PRO A 85 -19.51 7.52 -0.12
C PRO A 85 -20.00 8.89 -0.63
N TYR A 86 -20.12 9.02 -1.96
CA TYR A 86 -20.81 10.16 -2.59
C TYR A 86 -22.28 10.20 -2.17
#